data_AF-A0A0M2DQ79-F1
#
_entry.id   AF-A0A0M2DQ79-F1
#
_cell.length_a   1.000
_cell.length_b   1.000
_cell.length_c   1.000
_cell.angle_alpha   90.00
_cell.angle_beta   90.00
_cell.angle_gamma   90.00
#
_symmetry.space_group_name_H-M   'P 1'
#
loop_
_entity.id
_entity.type
_entity.pdbx_description
1 polymer ?
#
loop_
_entity_poly.entity_id
_entity_poly.type
_entity_poly.pdbx_seq_one_letter_code
_entity_poly.pdbx_strand_id
1 'polypeptide(L)'
;MNASSATSPDMATLVADRTLDKYAKDYFPRREQVTIAFRGDIAERHNYDKIRPLSEAQRHGRHIVVIEGQSQKTGATGHYRIECNSWNLIEAVGLWEQAAEA
;
A
#
# COMPACT_ATOMS: atom_id res chain seq x y z
N MET A 1 33.41 -24.71 -7.94
CA MET A 1 32.47 -23.82 -8.65
C MET A 1 31.24 -23.69 -7.77
N ASN A 2 31.08 -22.59 -7.02
CA ASN A 2 29.88 -22.37 -6.23
C ASN A 2 28.79 -21.83 -7.17
N ALA A 3 27.76 -22.63 -7.40
CA ALA A 3 26.55 -22.16 -8.06
C ALA A 3 25.85 -21.19 -7.10
N SER A 4 25.89 -19.90 -7.40
CA SER A 4 25.05 -18.91 -6.77
C SER A 4 23.60 -19.23 -7.16
N SER A 5 22.88 -19.91 -6.27
CA SER A 5 21.45 -20.13 -6.41
C SER A 5 20.77 -18.76 -6.37
N ALA A 6 20.39 -18.22 -7.52
CA ALA A 6 19.50 -17.08 -7.59
C ALA A 6 18.21 -17.48 -6.87
N THR A 7 18.05 -17.00 -5.64
CA THR A 7 16.87 -17.30 -4.83
C THR A 7 15.74 -16.50 -5.45
N SER A 8 14.75 -17.17 -6.04
CA SER A 8 13.56 -16.50 -6.56
C SER A 8 13.02 -15.55 -5.48
N PRO A 9 12.68 -14.30 -5.83
CA PRO A 9 12.16 -13.35 -4.85
C PRO A 9 10.92 -13.93 -4.18
N ASP A 10 10.84 -13.76 -2.86
CA ASP A 10 9.66 -14.21 -2.12
C ASP A 10 8.40 -13.49 -2.62
N MET A 11 7.25 -14.15 -2.51
CA MET A 11 5.99 -13.63 -3.04
C MET A 11 5.63 -12.25 -2.48
N ALA A 12 6.00 -11.97 -1.23
CA ALA A 12 5.73 -10.69 -0.59
C ALA A 12 6.55 -9.55 -1.22
N THR A 13 7.80 -9.82 -1.58
CA THR A 13 8.68 -8.90 -2.30
C THR A 13 8.12 -8.58 -3.68
N LEU A 14 7.64 -9.59 -4.41
CA LEU A 14 7.01 -9.41 -5.73
C LEU A 14 5.71 -8.60 -5.64
N VAL A 15 4.89 -8.83 -4.61
CA VAL A 15 3.68 -8.03 -4.38
C VAL A 15 4.05 -6.59 -4.08
N ALA A 16 5.07 -6.33 -3.27
CA ALA A 16 5.53 -4.97 -2.98
C ALA A 16 6.02 -4.25 -4.24
N ASP A 17 6.84 -4.90 -5.08
CA ASP A 17 7.31 -4.34 -6.36
C ASP A 17 6.13 -3.97 -7.26
N ARG A 18 5.19 -4.91 -7.44
CA ARG A 18 3.97 -4.67 -8.22
C ARG A 18 3.11 -3.55 -7.64
N THR A 19 3.07 -3.41 -6.32
CA THR A 19 2.33 -2.36 -5.62
C THR A 19 2.92 -0.98 -5.91
N LEU A 20 4.24 -0.85 -5.80
CA LEU A 20 4.95 0.41 -6.11
C LEU A 20 4.71 0.82 -7.57
N ASP A 21 4.93 -0.10 -8.51
CA ASP A 21 4.79 0.17 -9.95
C ASP A 21 3.36 0.56 -10.30
N LYS A 22 2.38 -0.22 -9.82
CA LYS A 22 0.96 0.04 -10.09
C LYS A 22 0.51 1.37 -9.50
N TYR A 23 0.91 1.66 -8.27
CA TYR A 23 0.54 2.89 -7.59
C TYR A 23 1.14 4.12 -8.29
N ALA A 24 2.43 4.09 -8.61
CA ALA A 24 3.13 5.18 -9.27
C ALA A 24 2.57 5.47 -10.68
N LYS A 25 2.15 4.42 -11.41
CA LYS A 25 1.61 4.57 -12.77
C LYS A 25 0.14 5.01 -12.80
N ASP A 26 -0.71 4.37 -11.98
CA ASP A 26 -2.15 4.44 -12.17
C ASP A 26 -2.89 5.23 -11.07
N TYR A 27 -2.31 5.33 -9.87
CA TYR A 27 -2.97 5.97 -8.72
C TYR A 27 -2.40 7.37 -8.43
N PHE A 28 -1.09 7.51 -8.23
CA PHE A 28 -0.51 8.78 -7.77
C PHE A 28 -0.67 9.96 -8.74
N PRO A 29 -0.48 9.80 -10.06
CA PRO A 29 -0.72 10.88 -11.02
C PRO A 29 -2.19 11.33 -11.04
N ARG A 30 -3.11 10.45 -10.62
CA ARG A 30 -4.55 10.67 -10.57
C ARG A 30 -5.09 10.80 -9.15
N ARG A 31 -4.23 11.09 -8.16
CA ARG A 31 -4.56 11.09 -6.72
C ARG A 31 -5.75 11.98 -6.32
N GLU A 32 -6.08 12.99 -7.12
CA GLU A 32 -7.25 13.85 -6.92
C GLU A 32 -8.57 13.21 -7.40
N GLN A 33 -8.49 12.18 -8.24
CA GLN A 33 -9.63 11.52 -8.90
C GLN A 33 -9.85 10.08 -8.40
N VAL A 34 -8.81 9.45 -7.83
CA VAL A 34 -8.87 8.07 -7.33
C VAL A 34 -8.95 8.02 -5.81
N THR A 35 -9.49 6.90 -5.32
CA THR A 35 -9.48 6.56 -3.91
C THR A 35 -9.08 5.10 -3.74
N ILE A 36 -8.50 4.78 -2.59
CA ILE A 36 -8.11 3.43 -2.22
C ILE A 36 -9.09 2.94 -1.15
N ALA A 37 -9.77 1.83 -1.41
CA ALA A 37 -10.64 1.19 -0.43
C ALA A 37 -9.82 0.32 0.52
N PHE A 38 -10.31 0.15 1.74
CA PHE A 38 -9.80 -0.90 2.63
C PHE A 38 -10.12 -2.29 2.07
N ARG A 39 -9.22 -3.24 2.26
CA ARG A 39 -9.41 -4.64 1.89
C ARG A 39 -10.67 -5.19 2.57
N GLY A 40 -11.41 -6.04 1.86
CA GLY A 40 -12.76 -6.46 2.26
C GLY A 40 -12.86 -7.10 3.65
N ASP A 41 -11.81 -7.79 4.10
CA ASP A 41 -11.73 -8.43 5.42
C ASP A 41 -11.59 -7.45 6.59
N ILE A 42 -11.14 -6.21 6.32
CA ILE A 42 -10.98 -5.15 7.33
C ILE A 42 -11.83 -3.91 7.07
N ALA A 43 -12.51 -3.83 5.91
CA ALA A 43 -13.25 -2.66 5.50
C ALA A 43 -14.32 -2.25 6.54
N GLU A 44 -15.06 -3.20 7.10
CA GLU A 44 -16.08 -2.93 8.12
C GLU A 44 -15.49 -2.28 9.38
N ARG A 45 -14.31 -2.72 9.83
CA ARG A 45 -13.61 -2.14 10.98
C ARG A 45 -13.20 -0.69 10.74
N HIS A 46 -13.00 -0.34 9.47
CA HIS A 46 -12.73 1.02 9.02
C HIS A 46 -14.00 1.73 8.51
N ASN A 47 -15.19 1.24 8.85
CA ASN A 47 -16.48 1.78 8.42
C ASN A 47 -16.62 1.92 6.90
N TYR A 48 -15.96 1.10 6.08
CA TYR A 48 -15.91 1.25 4.62
C TYR A 48 -15.42 2.64 4.18
N ASP A 49 -14.48 3.22 4.93
CA ASP A 49 -13.79 4.44 4.54
C ASP A 49 -12.97 4.23 3.26
N LYS A 50 -12.60 5.35 2.63
CA LYS A 50 -11.76 5.38 1.45
C LYS A 50 -10.65 6.40 1.65
N ILE A 51 -9.47 6.08 1.16
CA ILE A 51 -8.28 6.90 1.33
C ILE A 51 -8.01 7.66 0.04
N ARG A 52 -7.98 8.99 0.14
CA ARG A 52 -7.45 9.86 -0.92
C ARG A 52 -5.93 9.89 -0.79
N PRO A 53 -5.15 9.48 -1.81
CA PRO A 53 -3.71 9.48 -1.70
C PRO A 53 -3.12 10.89 -1.65
N LEU A 54 -2.07 11.11 -0.85
CA LEU A 54 -1.38 12.40 -0.71
C LEU A 54 0.10 12.35 -1.10
N SER A 55 0.77 11.20 -0.91
CA SER A 55 2.20 11.03 -1.24
C SER A 55 2.45 9.95 -2.30
N GLU A 56 3.68 9.91 -2.82
CA GLU A 56 4.20 8.73 -3.49
C GLU A 56 4.25 7.54 -2.52
N ALA A 57 4.24 6.32 -3.07
CA ALA A 57 4.37 5.11 -2.26
C ALA A 57 5.84 4.85 -1.92
N GLN A 58 6.09 4.50 -0.66
CA GLN A 58 7.41 4.20 -0.15
C GLN A 58 7.46 2.78 0.39
N ARG A 59 8.58 2.09 0.13
CA ARG A 59 8.82 0.76 0.66
C ARG A 59 9.53 0.85 2.01
N HIS A 60 8.99 0.19 3.00
CA HIS A 60 9.60 -0.01 4.32
C HIS A 60 9.96 -1.49 4.51
N GLY A 61 11.22 -1.75 4.88
CA GLY A 61 11.73 -3.12 4.96
C GLY A 61 11.63 -3.86 3.63
N ARG A 62 11.33 -5.16 3.68
CA ARG A 62 11.28 -5.99 2.45
C ARG A 62 9.96 -5.97 1.70
N HIS A 63 8.82 -5.76 2.32
CA HIS A 63 7.54 -5.97 1.61
C HIS A 63 6.43 -4.98 1.98
N ILE A 64 6.68 -4.03 2.87
CA ILE A 64 5.63 -3.12 3.32
C ILE A 64 5.67 -1.88 2.43
N VAL A 65 4.54 -1.57 1.78
CA VAL A 65 4.40 -0.36 0.96
C VAL A 65 3.43 0.58 1.66
N VAL A 66 3.83 1.83 1.84
CA VAL A 66 3.12 2.83 2.63
C VAL A 66 2.91 4.09 1.80
N ILE A 67 1.76 4.72 1.99
CA ILE A 67 1.46 6.06 1.50
C ILE A 67 0.98 6.93 2.65
N GLU A 68 1.20 8.24 2.56
CA GLU A 68 0.35 9.20 3.24
C GLU A 68 -0.96 9.35 2.47
N GLY A 69 -2.07 9.38 3.19
CA GLY A 69 -3.39 9.58 2.64
C GLY A 69 -4.33 10.30 3.59
N GLN A 70 -5.47 10.73 3.06
CA GLN A 70 -6.53 11.34 3.83
C GLN A 70 -7.77 10.45 3.82
N SER A 71 -8.32 10.18 5.00
CA SER A 71 -9.64 9.57 5.17
C SER A 71 -10.71 10.45 4.54
N GLN A 72 -11.54 9.89 3.65
CA GLN A 72 -12.67 10.61 3.07
C GLN A 72 -13.83 10.79 4.05
N LYS A 73 -13.95 9.92 5.07
CA LYS A 73 -14.98 10.05 6.09
C LYS A 73 -14.63 11.05 7.18
N THR A 74 -13.39 11.06 7.65
CA THR A 74 -12.98 11.85 8.83
C THR A 74 -12.16 13.09 8.46
N GLY A 75 -11.60 13.14 7.25
CA GLY A 75 -10.66 14.19 6.84
C GLY A 75 -9.28 14.08 7.49
N ALA A 76 -9.06 13.11 8.38
CA ALA A 76 -7.78 12.90 9.03
C ALA A 76 -6.72 12.39 8.03
N THR A 77 -5.51 12.93 8.16
CA THR A 77 -4.34 12.44 7.43
C THR A 77 -3.63 11.38 8.25
N GLY A 78 -3.16 10.33 7.59
CA GLY A 78 -2.43 9.24 8.22
C GLY A 78 -1.62 8.45 7.21
N HIS A 79 -0.84 7.49 7.73
CA HIS A 79 -0.08 6.57 6.91
C HIS A 79 -0.82 5.25 6.78
N TYR A 80 -0.92 4.75 5.55
CA TYR A 80 -1.67 3.55 5.22
C TYR A 80 -0.76 2.56 4.50
N ARG A 81 -0.78 1.32 4.96
CA ARG A 81 -0.20 0.21 4.22
C ARG A 81 -1.10 -0.13 3.05
N ILE A 82 -0.52 -0.28 1.87
CA ILE A 82 -1.24 -0.61 0.65
C ILE A 82 -0.62 -1.86 -0.01
N GLU A 83 -1.46 -2.63 -0.68
CA GLU A 83 -1.04 -3.81 -1.45
C GLU A 83 -1.83 -3.90 -2.75
N CYS A 84 -1.16 -4.38 -3.81
CA CYS A 84 -1.79 -4.75 -5.07
C CYS A 84 -2.31 -6.18 -4.99
N ASN A 85 -3.63 -6.35 -5.12
CA ASN A 85 -4.26 -7.66 -5.04
C ASN A 85 -4.17 -8.46 -6.35
N SER A 86 -4.71 -9.68 -6.34
CA SER A 86 -4.70 -10.58 -7.50
C SER A 86 -5.45 -10.02 -8.73
N TRP A 87 -6.39 -9.10 -8.52
CA TRP A 87 -7.17 -8.41 -9.55
C TRP A 87 -6.48 -7.15 -10.08
N ASN A 88 -5.23 -6.89 -9.67
CA ASN A 88 -4.46 -5.70 -10.04
C ASN A 88 -5.04 -4.37 -9.52
N LEU A 89 -5.72 -4.41 -8.37
CA LEU A 89 -6.24 -3.23 -7.68
C LEU A 89 -5.42 -2.96 -6.41
N ILE A 90 -5.18 -1.68 -6.10
CA ILE A 90 -4.58 -1.27 -4.85
C ILE A 90 -5.65 -1.18 -3.76
N GLU A 91 -5.40 -1.82 -2.63
CA GLU A 91 -6.23 -1.79 -1.43
C GLU A 91 -5.40 -1.37 -0.22
N ALA A 92 -6.04 -0.68 0.73
CA ALA A 92 -5.44 -0.40 2.03
C ALA A 92 -5.58 -1.63 2.92
N VAL A 93 -4.46 -2.14 3.44
CA VAL A 93 -4.40 -3.33 4.30
C VAL A 93 -4.23 -2.99 5.79
N GLY A 94 -4.32 -1.70 6.12
CA GLY A 94 -4.35 -1.20 7.48
C GLY A 94 -3.58 0.11 7.64
N LEU A 95 -3.61 0.66 8.85
CA LEU A 95 -2.77 1.80 9.21
C LEU A 95 -1.30 1.37 9.34
N TRP A 96 -0.41 2.32 9.09
CA TRP A 96 1.02 2.22 9.41
C TRP A 96 1.31 3.09 10.62
N GLU A 97 1.38 2.44 11.78
CA GLU A 97 1.99 3.03 12.97
C GLU A 97 3.47 2.72 12.83
N GLN A 98 4.25 3.68 12.34
CA GLN A 98 5.71 3.58 12.42
C GLN A 98 6.00 3.46 13.92
N ALA A 99 6.38 2.28 14.41
CA ALA A 99 6.79 2.13 15.79
C ALA A 99 7.87 3.19 16.00
N ALA A 100 7.61 4.16 16.88
CA ALA A 100 8.64 5.11 17.28
C ALA A 100 9.82 4.25 17.74
N GLU A 101 10.92 4.28 16.98
CA GLU A 101 12.16 3.65 17.42
C GLU A 101 12.47 4.25 18.80
N ALA A 102 12.40 3.40 19.83
CA ALA A 102 12.76 3.73 21.20
C ALA A 102 14.28 3.68 21.36
#